data_AF-A0A259KM65-F1
#
_entry.id   AF-A0A259KM65-F1
#
_cell.length_a   1.000
_cell.length_b   1.000
_cell.length_c   1.000
_cell.angle_alpha   90.00
_cell.angle_beta   90.00
_cell.angle_gamma   90.00
#
_symmetry.space_group_name_H-M   'P 1'
#
loop_
_entity.id
_entity.type
_entity.pdbx_description
1 polymer ?
#
loop_
_entity_poly.entity_id
_entity_poly.type
_entity_poly.pdbx_seq_one_letter_code
_entity_poly.pdbx_strand_id
1 'polypeptide(L)'
;MYDLFEKIKKGSILLWNVADEKDLPKRKEMNRLLGTDEFTYYKTHGHHSDYIRKLGRLKNYLTTDPSEVKTGWWAQIPTSHFLFTSHEIESNSFFLLKYGHQCFGSYFVDRSDIENLEKLLRRYEQVMQISDEIKNWPKRIEGHKEEIKRDGIEDSVIENFQITRLIEITDSYGKQAIDHAMQELVAWHDAHFWKNKKSQTSIENSQDEASIV
;
A
#
# COMPACT_ATOMS: atom_id res chain seq x y z
N MET A 1 15.53 7.38 -18.01
CA MET A 1 14.44 6.47 -17.61
C MET A 1 13.16 7.23 -17.88
N TYR A 2 12.30 6.77 -18.80
CA TYR A 2 11.09 7.50 -19.17
C TYR A 2 10.09 7.50 -18.00
N ASP A 3 9.50 8.65 -17.71
CA ASP A 3 8.46 8.81 -16.68
C ASP A 3 7.11 8.41 -17.30
N LEU A 4 6.31 7.62 -16.59
CA LEU A 4 4.99 7.19 -17.08
C LEU A 4 4.09 8.40 -17.38
N PHE A 5 4.29 9.50 -16.64
CA PHE A 5 3.50 10.73 -16.72
C PHE A 5 4.16 11.82 -17.58
N GLU A 6 5.23 11.51 -18.33
CA GLU A 6 5.94 12.51 -19.14
C GLU A 6 5.03 13.14 -20.21
N LYS A 7 4.18 12.32 -20.83
CA LYS A 7 3.23 12.75 -21.88
C LYS A 7 1.78 12.81 -21.41
N ILE A 8 1.45 12.09 -20.35
CA ILE A 8 0.10 11.98 -19.80
C ILE A 8 0.14 12.57 -18.40
N LYS A 9 -0.51 13.72 -18.20
CA LYS A 9 -0.45 14.43 -16.90
C LYS A 9 -1.09 13.64 -15.76
N LYS A 10 -2.17 12.91 -16.03
CA LYS A 10 -2.91 12.09 -15.08
C LYS A 10 -3.51 10.89 -15.81
N GLY A 11 -3.50 9.72 -15.18
CA GLY A 11 -3.93 8.50 -15.83
C GLY A 11 -4.29 7.38 -14.85
N SER A 12 -4.97 6.37 -15.35
CA SER A 12 -5.35 5.17 -14.59
C SER A 12 -4.26 4.12 -14.68
N ILE A 13 -3.84 3.59 -13.53
CA ILE A 13 -2.96 2.43 -13.41
C ILE A 13 -3.78 1.25 -12.88
N LEU A 14 -3.99 0.22 -13.70
CA LEU A 14 -4.67 -1.02 -13.30
C LEU A 14 -3.65 -2.10 -12.99
N LEU A 15 -3.80 -2.72 -11.83
CA LEU A 15 -2.88 -3.74 -11.34
C LEU A 15 -3.40 -5.15 -11.64
N TRP A 16 -2.52 -6.04 -12.09
CA TRP A 16 -2.89 -7.39 -12.51
C TRP A 16 -1.98 -8.45 -11.92
N ASN A 17 -2.57 -9.59 -11.60
CA ASN A 17 -1.88 -10.83 -11.30
C ASN A 17 -2.49 -11.97 -12.14
N VAL A 18 -1.84 -12.23 -13.27
CA VAL A 18 -2.16 -13.30 -14.23
C VAL A 18 -0.97 -14.23 -14.43
N ALA A 19 -1.24 -15.50 -14.72
CA ALA A 19 -0.22 -16.51 -15.01
C ALA A 19 0.19 -16.50 -16.50
N ASP A 20 -0.75 -16.29 -17.42
CA ASP A 20 -0.50 -16.13 -18.85
C ASP A 20 -0.96 -14.73 -19.32
N GLU A 21 -0.19 -14.09 -20.20
CA GLU A 21 -0.56 -12.82 -20.83
C GLU A 21 -1.89 -12.90 -21.59
N LYS A 22 -2.28 -14.08 -22.05
CA LYS A 22 -3.58 -14.33 -22.71
C LYS A 22 -4.78 -14.13 -21.79
N ASP A 23 -4.58 -14.15 -20.48
CA ASP A 23 -5.63 -13.93 -19.49
C ASP A 23 -5.92 -12.43 -19.29
N LEU A 24 -5.07 -11.55 -19.81
CA LEU A 24 -5.33 -10.11 -19.81
C LEU A 24 -6.51 -9.78 -20.75
N PRO A 25 -7.37 -8.81 -20.38
CA PRO A 25 -8.46 -8.37 -21.25
C PRO A 25 -7.95 -7.90 -22.62
N LYS A 26 -8.63 -8.34 -23.67
CA LYS A 26 -8.31 -7.87 -25.03
C LYS A 26 -8.83 -6.45 -25.23
N ARG A 27 -8.29 -5.72 -26.22
CA ARG A 27 -8.72 -4.34 -26.55
C ARG A 27 -10.23 -4.19 -26.72
N LYS A 28 -10.90 -5.15 -27.38
CA LYS A 28 -12.37 -5.14 -27.54
C LYS A 28 -13.11 -5.21 -26.19
N GLU A 29 -12.56 -5.94 -25.23
CA GLU A 29 -13.14 -6.07 -23.89
C GLU A 29 -12.87 -4.84 -23.04
N MET A 30 -11.65 -4.29 -23.13
CA MET A 30 -11.29 -3.02 -22.48
C MET A 30 -12.21 -1.88 -22.94
N ASN A 31 -12.43 -1.73 -24.25
CA ASN A 31 -13.33 -0.70 -24.77
C ASN A 31 -14.77 -0.96 -24.31
N ARG A 32 -15.28 -2.19 -24.48
CA ARG A 32 -16.67 -2.53 -24.13
C ARG A 32 -16.98 -2.40 -22.64
N LEU A 33 -16.06 -2.79 -21.76
CA LEU A 33 -16.32 -2.92 -20.32
C LEU A 33 -15.79 -1.73 -19.52
N LEU A 34 -14.70 -1.11 -19.95
CA LEU A 34 -14.02 -0.02 -19.23
C LEU A 34 -13.91 1.27 -20.05
N GLY A 35 -14.53 1.33 -21.25
CA GLY A 35 -14.65 2.57 -22.03
C GLY A 35 -13.35 3.07 -22.67
N THR A 36 -12.27 2.27 -22.65
CA THR A 36 -10.95 2.70 -23.14
C THR A 36 -10.40 1.76 -24.21
N ASP A 37 -9.89 2.33 -25.29
CA ASP A 37 -9.15 1.63 -26.37
C ASP A 37 -7.69 2.09 -26.48
N GLU A 38 -7.36 3.25 -25.91
CA GLU A 38 -6.01 3.76 -25.74
C GLU A 38 -5.42 3.34 -24.39
N PHE A 39 -4.63 2.27 -24.41
CA PHE A 39 -3.93 1.79 -23.22
C PHE A 39 -2.65 1.03 -23.60
N THR A 40 -1.74 0.90 -22.64
CA THR A 40 -0.54 0.09 -22.78
C THR A 40 -0.40 -0.86 -21.59
N TYR A 41 -0.09 -2.12 -21.87
CA TYR A 41 0.30 -3.09 -20.86
C TYR A 41 1.80 -3.08 -20.66
N TYR A 42 2.20 -3.22 -19.40
CA TYR A 42 3.59 -3.31 -18.98
C TYR A 42 3.75 -4.49 -18.02
N LYS A 43 4.93 -5.09 -18.02
CA LYS A 43 5.30 -6.14 -17.05
C LYS A 43 5.73 -5.51 -15.74
N THR A 44 5.35 -6.11 -14.60
CA THR A 44 5.69 -5.60 -13.27
C THR A 44 7.20 -5.42 -13.07
N HIS A 45 8.02 -6.33 -13.58
CA HIS A 45 9.48 -6.28 -13.45
C HIS A 45 10.17 -5.52 -14.59
N GLY A 46 9.39 -4.91 -15.48
CA GLY A 46 9.89 -4.17 -16.64
C GLY A 46 10.11 -2.69 -16.37
N HIS A 47 9.97 -1.88 -17.41
CA HIS A 47 9.96 -0.43 -17.29
C HIS A 47 8.82 0.04 -16.37
N HIS A 48 9.09 1.07 -15.57
CA HIS A 48 8.14 1.66 -14.62
C HIS A 48 7.72 0.72 -13.46
N SER A 49 8.53 -0.29 -13.14
CA SER A 49 8.31 -1.21 -12.02
C SER A 49 8.13 -0.51 -10.66
N ASP A 50 8.75 0.66 -10.47
CA ASP A 50 8.69 1.44 -9.24
C ASP A 50 7.26 1.90 -8.87
N TYR A 51 6.45 2.31 -9.86
CA TYR A 51 5.05 2.71 -9.62
C TYR A 51 4.23 1.54 -9.09
N ILE A 52 4.42 0.36 -9.67
CA ILE A 52 3.69 -0.86 -9.31
C ILE A 52 4.13 -1.40 -7.97
N ARG A 53 5.42 -1.31 -7.67
CA ARG A 53 5.95 -1.66 -6.34
C ARG A 53 5.30 -0.81 -5.24
N LYS A 54 5.13 0.50 -5.46
CA LYS A 54 4.46 1.40 -4.50
C LYS A 54 3.00 1.02 -4.29
N LEU A 55 2.24 0.84 -5.38
CA LEU A 55 0.83 0.47 -5.29
C LEU A 55 0.64 -0.96 -4.75
N GLY A 56 1.56 -1.87 -5.05
CA GLY A 56 1.59 -3.23 -4.51
C GLY A 56 1.87 -3.25 -3.01
N ARG A 57 2.78 -2.39 -2.52
CA ARG A 57 3.02 -2.16 -1.09
C ARG A 57 1.77 -1.62 -0.39
N LEU A 58 1.16 -0.57 -0.95
CA LEU A 58 -0.09 -0.02 -0.43
C LEU A 58 -1.14 -1.12 -0.26
N LYS A 59 -1.40 -1.89 -1.32
CA LYS A 59 -2.43 -2.93 -1.26
C LYS A 59 -2.11 -4.01 -0.22
N ASN A 60 -0.85 -4.45 -0.12
CA ASN A 60 -0.44 -5.41 0.90
C ASN A 60 -0.73 -4.89 2.32
N TYR A 61 -0.39 -3.64 2.60
CA TYR A 61 -0.66 -3.01 3.90
C TYR A 61 -2.14 -2.86 4.22
N LEU A 62 -2.99 -2.66 3.21
CA LEU A 62 -4.44 -2.56 3.39
C LEU A 62 -5.14 -3.92 3.55
N THR A 63 -4.56 -5.01 3.04
CA THR A 63 -5.22 -6.33 2.99
C THR A 63 -4.68 -7.35 3.99
N THR A 64 -3.50 -7.11 4.57
CA THR A 64 -2.84 -8.05 5.48
C THR A 64 -2.94 -7.55 6.91
N ASP A 65 -3.11 -8.47 7.86
CA ASP A 65 -3.06 -8.15 9.29
C ASP A 65 -1.72 -7.45 9.60
N PRO A 66 -1.71 -6.30 10.30
CA PRO A 66 -0.47 -5.58 10.62
C PRO A 66 0.61 -6.43 11.29
N SER A 67 0.24 -7.49 12.00
CA SER A 67 1.19 -8.43 12.63
C SER A 67 1.84 -9.42 11.65
N GLU A 68 1.25 -9.63 10.48
CA GLU A 68 1.75 -10.52 9.41
C GLU A 68 2.37 -9.76 8.23
N VAL A 69 2.21 -8.44 8.22
CA VAL A 69 2.78 -7.57 7.19
C VAL A 69 4.31 -7.66 7.21
N LYS A 70 4.88 -8.24 6.16
CA LYS A 70 6.29 -8.01 5.83
C LYS A 70 6.43 -6.55 5.41
N THR A 71 7.39 -5.81 5.96
CA THR A 71 7.66 -4.41 5.62
C THR A 71 8.78 -4.28 4.58
N GLY A 72 8.88 -3.12 3.94
CA GLY A 72 9.95 -2.78 3.01
C GLY A 72 9.81 -3.43 1.64
N TRP A 73 10.91 -3.93 1.05
CA TRP A 73 10.88 -4.46 -0.32
C TRP A 73 9.99 -5.69 -0.50
N TRP A 74 9.92 -6.53 0.53
CA TRP A 74 9.18 -7.79 0.52
C TRP A 74 7.68 -7.62 0.74
N ALA A 75 7.24 -6.38 0.99
CA ALA A 75 5.90 -6.01 1.40
C ALA A 75 4.89 -5.87 0.25
N GLN A 76 5.13 -6.46 -0.92
CA GLN A 76 4.27 -6.27 -2.08
C GLN A 76 3.52 -7.55 -2.42
N ILE A 77 2.24 -7.40 -2.77
CA ILE A 77 1.49 -8.51 -3.36
C ILE A 77 2.10 -8.90 -4.72
N PRO A 78 2.02 -10.18 -5.13
CA PRO A 78 2.48 -10.59 -6.44
C PRO A 78 1.66 -9.92 -7.53
N THR A 79 2.29 -9.06 -8.34
CA THR A 79 1.71 -8.52 -9.57
C THR A 79 2.53 -9.01 -10.75
N SER A 80 1.87 -9.34 -11.86
CA SER A 80 2.56 -9.73 -13.09
C SER A 80 2.55 -8.62 -14.14
N HIS A 81 1.47 -7.84 -14.20
CA HIS A 81 1.31 -6.77 -15.18
C HIS A 81 0.64 -5.55 -14.57
N PHE A 82 0.75 -4.44 -15.29
CA PHE A 82 -0.12 -3.30 -15.12
C PHE A 82 -0.54 -2.72 -16.45
N LEU A 83 -1.70 -2.06 -16.46
CA LEU A 83 -2.18 -1.28 -17.59
C LEU A 83 -2.12 0.19 -17.23
N PHE A 84 -1.71 1.01 -18.19
CA PHE A 84 -1.77 2.47 -18.10
C PHE A 84 -2.59 3.07 -19.24
N THR A 85 -3.44 4.03 -18.89
CA THR A 85 -4.23 4.83 -19.84
C THR A 85 -4.44 6.25 -19.29
N SER A 86 -4.63 7.23 -20.18
CA SER A 86 -5.05 8.58 -19.80
C SER A 86 -6.52 8.65 -19.37
N HIS A 87 -7.32 7.62 -19.65
CA HIS A 87 -8.73 7.55 -19.27
C HIS A 87 -8.89 7.27 -17.77
N GLU A 88 -9.82 7.95 -17.10
CA GLU A 88 -10.22 7.59 -15.73
C GLU A 88 -11.13 6.36 -15.80
N ILE A 89 -10.69 5.24 -15.22
CA ILE A 89 -11.44 3.99 -15.28
C ILE A 89 -12.40 3.89 -14.09
N GLU A 90 -13.69 3.84 -14.38
CA GLU A 90 -14.74 3.53 -13.41
C GLU A 90 -14.85 2.01 -13.16
N SER A 91 -15.31 1.66 -11.95
CA SER A 91 -15.60 0.26 -11.62
C SER A 91 -16.77 -0.27 -12.45
N ASN A 92 -16.58 -1.42 -13.11
CA ASN A 92 -17.61 -2.10 -13.89
C ASN A 92 -17.89 -3.51 -13.32
N SER A 93 -19.14 -3.78 -12.94
CA SER A 93 -19.52 -5.04 -12.30
C SER A 93 -19.31 -6.27 -13.19
N PHE A 94 -19.52 -6.17 -14.51
CA PHE A 94 -19.27 -7.29 -15.43
C PHE A 94 -17.78 -7.54 -15.62
N PHE A 95 -16.98 -6.48 -15.64
CA PHE A 95 -15.53 -6.58 -15.65
C PHE A 95 -15.03 -7.28 -14.39
N LEU A 96 -15.53 -6.86 -13.22
CA LEU A 96 -15.20 -7.46 -11.92
C LEU A 96 -15.64 -8.91 -11.80
N LEU A 97 -16.82 -9.26 -12.32
CA LEU A 97 -17.29 -10.65 -12.33
C LEU A 97 -16.32 -11.56 -13.10
N LYS A 98 -15.75 -11.06 -14.20
CA LYS A 98 -14.85 -11.84 -15.06
C LYS A 98 -13.41 -11.85 -14.57
N TYR A 99 -12.90 -10.69 -14.16
CA TYR A 99 -11.48 -10.46 -13.90
C TYR A 99 -11.15 -10.16 -12.44
N GLY A 100 -12.13 -10.12 -11.52
CA GLY A 100 -11.92 -9.61 -10.15
C GLY A 100 -10.89 -10.39 -9.33
N HIS A 101 -10.64 -11.66 -9.65
CA HIS A 101 -9.59 -12.46 -9.01
C HIS A 101 -8.17 -12.13 -9.53
N GLN A 102 -8.07 -11.58 -10.74
CA GLN A 102 -6.80 -11.22 -11.39
C GLN A 102 -6.52 -9.71 -11.33
N CYS A 103 -7.56 -8.89 -11.34
CA CYS A 103 -7.48 -7.43 -11.32
C CYS A 103 -7.54 -6.93 -9.88
N PHE A 104 -6.49 -6.26 -9.47
CA PHE A 104 -6.37 -5.71 -8.12
C PHE A 104 -6.99 -4.33 -7.95
N GLY A 105 -7.48 -3.74 -9.04
CA GLY A 105 -8.14 -2.44 -9.09
C GLY A 105 -7.37 -1.41 -9.91
N SER A 106 -7.94 -0.20 -10.01
CA SER A 106 -7.33 0.96 -10.68
C SER A 106 -7.10 2.11 -9.72
N TYR A 107 -6.03 2.85 -9.97
CA TYR A 107 -5.74 4.13 -9.33
C TYR A 107 -5.68 5.22 -10.39
N PHE A 108 -6.47 6.29 -10.25
CA PHE A 108 -6.41 7.45 -11.13
C PHE A 108 -5.55 8.55 -10.49
N VAL A 109 -4.31 8.65 -10.98
CA VAL A 109 -3.22 9.36 -10.30
C VAL A 109 -2.37 10.14 -11.29
N ASP A 110 -1.72 11.18 -10.78
CA ASP A 110 -0.60 11.82 -11.45
C ASP A 110 0.74 11.50 -10.76
N ARG A 111 1.81 12.12 -11.25
CA ARG A 111 3.15 11.96 -10.67
C ARG A 111 3.20 12.40 -9.20
N SER A 112 2.57 13.52 -8.87
CA SER A 112 2.61 14.08 -7.51
C SER A 112 1.85 13.20 -6.53
N ASP A 113 0.77 12.54 -6.97
CA ASP A 113 0.01 11.57 -6.18
C ASP A 113 0.88 10.35 -5.81
N ILE A 114 1.67 9.83 -6.76
CA ILE A 114 2.60 8.71 -6.52
C ILE A 114 3.78 9.13 -5.63
N GLU A 115 4.29 10.35 -5.80
CA GLU A 115 5.33 10.90 -4.92
C GLU A 115 4.81 11.10 -3.49
N ASN A 116 3.54 11.51 -3.34
CA ASN A 116 2.87 11.58 -2.05
C ASN A 116 2.72 10.18 -1.42
N LEU A 117 2.25 9.20 -2.19
CA LEU A 117 2.13 7.81 -1.73
C LEU A 117 3.46 7.27 -1.18
N GLU A 118 4.57 7.49 -1.90
CA GLU A 118 5.89 7.03 -1.44
C GLU A 118 6.28 7.63 -0.08
N LYS A 119 5.92 8.90 0.18
CA LYS A 119 6.17 9.54 1.50
C LYS A 119 5.32 8.88 2.59
N LEU A 120 4.04 8.61 2.32
CA LEU A 120 3.13 7.95 3.26
C LEU A 120 3.60 6.53 3.58
N LEU A 121 3.97 5.75 2.56
CA LEU A 121 4.49 4.39 2.72
C LEU A 121 5.76 4.37 3.59
N ARG A 122 6.70 5.29 3.35
CA ARG A 122 7.92 5.41 4.16
C ARG A 122 7.62 5.76 5.60
N ARG A 123 6.66 6.67 5.84
CA ARG A 123 6.27 7.07 7.20
C ARG A 123 5.69 5.88 7.96
N TYR A 124 4.77 5.14 7.34
CA TYR A 124 4.19 3.94 7.92
C TYR A 124 5.27 2.90 8.27
N GLU A 125 6.17 2.59 7.34
CA GLU A 125 7.26 1.65 7.55
C GLU A 125 8.22 2.10 8.66
N GLN A 126 8.55 3.38 8.72
CA GLN A 126 9.43 3.92 9.76
C GLN A 126 8.80 3.78 11.14
N VAL A 127 7.51 4.10 11.29
CA VAL A 127 6.82 3.95 12.57
C VAL A 127 6.75 2.48 12.98
N MET A 128 6.42 1.57 12.05
CA MET A 128 6.43 0.13 12.30
C MET A 128 7.80 -0.35 12.78
N GLN A 129 8.88 0.06 12.11
CA GLN A 129 10.25 -0.30 12.47
C GLN A 129 10.61 0.16 13.89
N ILE A 130 10.28 1.40 14.24
CA ILE A 130 10.54 1.95 15.58
C ILE A 130 9.75 1.19 16.64
N SER A 131 8.46 0.91 16.38
CA SER A 131 7.63 0.12 17.29
C SER A 131 8.15 -1.31 17.48
N ASP A 132 8.57 -1.97 16.41
CA ASP A 132 9.11 -3.34 16.46
C ASP A 132 10.46 -3.39 17.17
N GLU A 133 11.29 -2.35 17.05
CA GLU A 133 12.54 -2.26 17.81
C GLU A 133 12.27 -2.29 19.32
N ILE A 134 11.34 -1.46 19.80
CA ILE A 134 10.97 -1.41 21.22
C ILE A 134 10.36 -2.73 21.69
N LYS A 135 9.46 -3.34 20.90
CA LYS A 135 8.89 -4.66 21.22
C LYS A 135 9.95 -5.76 21.35
N ASN A 136 11.09 -5.63 20.66
CA ASN A 136 12.18 -6.60 20.71
C ASN A 136 13.16 -6.38 21.87
N TRP A 137 13.13 -5.23 22.55
CA TRP A 137 14.03 -4.94 23.67
C TRP A 137 13.95 -5.96 24.82
N PRO A 138 12.77 -6.36 25.31
CA PRO A 138 12.67 -7.37 26.38
C PRO A 138 13.44 -8.65 26.06
N LYS A 139 13.25 -9.18 24.84
CA LYS A 139 13.93 -10.39 24.37
C LYS A 139 15.45 -10.20 24.27
N ARG A 140 15.91 -9.04 23.79
CA ARG A 140 17.35 -8.72 23.71
C ARG A 140 17.99 -8.65 25.10
N ILE A 141 17.33 -7.99 26.04
CA ILE A 141 17.85 -7.82 27.40
C ILE A 141 17.89 -9.17 28.15
N GLU A 142 16.88 -10.03 27.96
CA GLU A 142 16.90 -11.40 28.49
C GLU A 142 18.10 -12.18 27.93
N GLY A 143 18.34 -12.11 26.62
CA GLY A 143 19.52 -12.73 26.00
C GLY A 143 20.84 -12.20 26.57
N HIS A 144 20.96 -10.89 26.77
CA HIS A 144 22.16 -10.32 27.40
C HIS A 144 22.37 -10.81 28.84
N LYS A 145 21.30 -10.96 29.64
CA LYS A 145 21.38 -11.54 31.00
C LYS A 145 21.94 -12.96 30.96
N GLU A 146 21.49 -13.77 30.02
CA GLU A 146 21.97 -15.15 29.85
C GLU A 146 23.45 -15.16 29.41
N GLU A 147 23.84 -14.29 28.49
CA GLU A 147 25.21 -14.18 27.97
C GLU A 147 26.22 -13.78 29.04
N ILE A 148 25.95 -12.72 29.82
CA ILE A 148 26.90 -12.29 30.87
C ILE A 148 27.07 -13.35 31.96
N LYS A 149 25.98 -14.05 32.31
CA LYS A 149 25.99 -15.13 33.30
C LYS A 149 26.79 -16.32 32.80
N ARG A 150 26.65 -16.67 31.52
CA ARG A 150 27.43 -17.74 30.87
C ARG A 150 28.92 -17.40 30.83
N ASP A 151 29.24 -16.14 30.54
CA ASP A 151 30.63 -15.70 30.31
C ASP A 151 31.33 -15.27 31.61
N GLY A 152 30.64 -15.35 32.76
CA GLY A 152 31.19 -15.01 34.07
C GLY A 152 31.46 -13.51 34.24
N ILE A 153 30.75 -12.66 33.50
CA ILE A 153 30.87 -11.21 33.56
C ILE A 153 29.92 -10.70 34.64
N GLU A 154 30.48 -10.03 35.65
CA GLU A 154 29.69 -9.40 36.72
C GLU A 154 29.20 -8.02 36.29
N ASP A 155 27.90 -7.86 36.10
CA ASP A 155 27.25 -6.56 35.86
C ASP A 155 25.90 -6.51 36.55
N SER A 156 25.86 -5.85 37.70
CA SER A 156 24.65 -5.78 38.53
C SER A 156 23.51 -4.99 37.88
N VAL A 157 23.78 -4.12 36.90
CA VAL A 157 22.74 -3.37 36.18
C VAL A 157 22.04 -4.28 35.19
N ILE A 158 22.80 -5.06 34.41
CA ILE A 158 22.25 -6.02 33.46
C ILE A 158 21.51 -7.14 34.21
N GLU A 159 22.11 -7.73 35.24
CA GLU A 159 21.53 -8.82 36.03
C GLU A 159 20.18 -8.45 36.67
N ASN A 160 20.08 -7.23 37.22
CA ASN A 160 18.91 -6.78 37.97
C ASN A 160 17.92 -5.95 37.12
N PHE A 161 18.14 -5.84 35.80
CA PHE A 161 17.25 -5.08 34.93
C PHE A 161 15.82 -5.63 35.00
N GLN A 162 14.85 -4.71 35.17
CA GLN A 162 13.44 -5.01 35.38
C GLN A 162 12.69 -5.13 34.05
N ILE A 163 12.82 -6.29 33.38
CA ILE A 163 12.22 -6.53 32.06
C ILE A 163 10.69 -6.40 32.08
N THR A 164 10.02 -6.89 33.13
CA THR A 164 8.55 -6.75 33.27
C THR A 164 8.11 -5.29 33.27
N ARG A 165 8.83 -4.43 34.00
CA ARG A 165 8.54 -2.99 34.04
C ARG A 165 8.77 -2.33 32.69
N LEU A 166 9.79 -2.77 31.93
CA LEU A 166 10.00 -2.30 30.57
C LEU A 166 8.81 -2.67 29.66
N ILE A 167 8.30 -3.90 29.76
CA ILE A 167 7.11 -4.34 29.01
C ILE A 167 5.91 -3.46 29.38
N GLU A 168 5.65 -3.23 30.66
CA GLU A 168 4.52 -2.41 31.12
C GLU A 168 4.55 -0.98 30.58
N ILE A 169 5.72 -0.33 30.56
CA ILE A 169 5.82 1.06 30.05
C ILE A 169 5.84 1.13 28.52
N THR A 170 6.05 0.01 27.82
CA THR A 170 6.17 -0.04 26.34
C THR A 170 5.05 -0.79 25.63
N ASP A 171 4.10 -1.40 26.36
CA ASP A 171 3.05 -2.27 25.80
C ASP A 171 2.22 -1.61 24.68
N SER A 172 1.95 -0.30 24.80
CA SER A 172 1.20 0.48 23.80
C SER A 172 2.08 1.35 22.91
N TYR A 173 3.41 1.19 22.97
CA TYR A 173 4.36 2.08 22.32
C TYR A 173 4.19 2.09 20.79
N GLY A 174 3.91 3.28 20.27
CA GLY A 174 3.75 3.54 18.84
C GLY A 174 2.42 3.10 18.23
N LYS A 175 1.50 2.48 18.99
CA LYS A 175 0.17 2.08 18.48
C LYS A 175 -0.57 3.24 17.81
N GLN A 176 -0.66 4.39 18.48
CA GLN A 176 -1.33 5.58 17.92
C GLN A 176 -0.65 6.11 16.65
N ALA A 177 0.68 6.03 16.58
CA ALA A 177 1.43 6.49 15.41
C ALA A 177 1.24 5.54 14.21
N ILE A 178 1.19 4.23 14.46
CA ILE A 178 0.86 3.22 13.44
C ILE A 178 -0.55 3.44 12.93
N ASP A 179 -1.53 3.59 13.84
CA ASP A 179 -2.93 3.81 13.50
C ASP A 179 -3.10 5.07 12.64
N HIS A 180 -2.45 6.18 13.04
CA HIS A 180 -2.47 7.42 12.27
C HIS A 180 -1.83 7.27 10.89
N ALA A 181 -0.66 6.65 10.78
CA ALA A 181 0.00 6.44 9.50
C ALA A 181 -0.81 5.51 8.57
N MET A 182 -1.48 4.50 9.12
CA MET A 182 -2.40 3.64 8.37
C MET A 182 -3.62 4.43 7.87
N GLN A 183 -4.21 5.29 8.70
CA GLN A 183 -5.32 6.15 8.29
C GLN A 183 -4.95 7.07 7.12
N GLU A 184 -3.73 7.62 7.09
CA GLU A 184 -3.25 8.41 5.94
C GLU A 184 -3.15 7.56 4.66
N LEU A 185 -2.70 6.30 4.76
CA LEU A 185 -2.67 5.38 3.61
C LEU A 185 -4.07 4.99 3.11
N VAL A 186 -5.01 4.73 4.02
CA VAL A 186 -6.42 4.46 3.70
C VAL A 186 -7.04 5.67 3.01
N ALA A 187 -6.85 6.87 3.56
CA ALA A 187 -7.37 8.09 2.97
C ALA A 187 -6.82 8.34 1.56
N TRP A 188 -5.52 8.09 1.35
CA TRP A 188 -4.92 8.15 0.02
C TRP A 188 -5.55 7.11 -0.92
N HIS A 189 -5.72 5.87 -0.47
CA HIS A 189 -6.36 4.82 -1.26
C HIS A 189 -7.76 5.23 -1.68
N ASP A 190 -8.61 5.64 -0.74
CA ASP A 190 -10.01 6.01 -1.00
C ASP A 190 -10.13 7.21 -1.96
N ALA A 191 -9.18 8.15 -1.92
CA ALA A 191 -9.17 9.32 -2.81
C ALA A 191 -8.83 8.99 -4.26
N HIS A 192 -8.05 7.94 -4.51
CA HIS A 192 -7.48 7.63 -5.83
C HIS A 192 -7.96 6.31 -6.44
N PHE A 193 -8.48 5.40 -5.62
CA PHE A 193 -8.94 4.08 -6.04
C PHE A 193 -10.32 4.16 -6.68
N TRP A 194 -10.56 3.33 -7.72
CA TRP A 194 -11.83 3.17 -8.45
C TRP A 194 -13.02 3.94 -7.90
N LYS A 195 -13.51 4.91 -8.68
CA LYS A 195 -14.81 5.51 -8.40
C LYS A 195 -15.91 4.47 -8.58
N ASN A 196 -16.69 4.29 -7.53
CA ASN A 196 -18.01 3.66 -7.64
C ASN A 196 -19.03 4.75 -7.96
N LYS A 197 -20.05 4.47 -8.78
CA LYS A 197 -21.14 5.42 -9.08
C LYS A 197 -21.80 6.05 -7.84
N LYS A 198 -21.71 5.39 -6.66
CA LYS A 198 -22.16 5.97 -5.38
C LYS A 198 -21.39 7.22 -4.95
N SER A 199 -20.11 7.34 -5.32
CA SER A 199 -19.28 8.50 -4.99
C SER A 199 -19.62 9.72 -5.85
N GLN A 200 -20.17 9.52 -7.06
CA GLN A 200 -20.68 10.62 -7.90
C GLN A 200 -21.93 11.26 -7.30
N THR A 201 -22.87 10.46 -6.76
CA THR A 201 -24.11 10.98 -6.19
C THR A 201 -23.88 11.83 -4.93
N SER A 202 -22.86 11.51 -4.12
CA SER A 202 -22.49 12.32 -2.96
C SER A 202 -21.77 13.62 -3.31
N ILE A 203 -21.00 13.65 -4.41
CA ILE A 203 -20.30 14.86 -4.87
C ILE A 203 -21.27 15.81 -5.60
N GLU A 204 -22.17 15.27 -6.43
CA GLU A 204 -23.22 16.05 -7.10
C GLU A 204 -24.18 16.67 -6.08
N ASN A 205 -24.63 15.92 -5.06
CA ASN A 205 -25.46 16.49 -3.99
C ASN A 205 -24.73 17.57 -3.17
N SER A 206 -23.41 17.48 -3.01
CA SER A 206 -22.62 18.50 -2.29
C SER A 206 -22.38 19.76 -3.12
N GLN A 207 -22.33 19.64 -4.45
CA GLN A 207 -22.17 20.77 -5.37
C GLN A 207 -23.50 21.50 -5.65
N ASP A 208 -24.63 20.78 -5.63
CA ASP A 208 -25.95 21.38 -5.72
C ASP A 208 -26.32 22.15 -4.44
N GLU A 209 -25.91 21.69 -3.25
CA GLU A 209 -26.11 22.45 -2.00
C GLU A 209 -25.22 23.70 -1.90
N ALA A 210 -24.01 23.69 -2.47
CA ALA A 210 -23.11 24.85 -2.48
C ALA A 210 -23.47 25.91 -3.55
N SER A 211 -24.35 25.58 -4.50
CA SER A 211 -24.82 26.50 -5.55
C SER A 211 -26.14 27.21 -5.18
N ILE A 212 -26.69 26.92 -4.00
CA ILE A 212 -27.87 27.57 -3.43
C ILE A 212 -27.45 28.31 -2.15
N VAL A 213 -26.55 29.29 -2.27
CA VAL A 213 -26.32 30.36 -1.28
C VAL A 213 -26.01 31.66 -1.99
#